data_AF-A0A1J6HL14-F1
#
_entry.id   AF-A0A1J6HL14-F1
#
_cell.length_a   1.000
_cell.length_b   1.000
_cell.length_c   1.000
_cell.angle_alpha   90.00
_cell.angle_beta   90.00
_cell.angle_gamma   90.00
#
_symmetry.space_group_name_H-M   'P 1'
#
loop_
_entity.id
_entity.type
_entity.pdbx_description
1 polymer ?
#
loop_
_entity_poly.entity_id
_entity_poly.type
_entity_poly.pdbx_seq_one_letter_code
_entity_poly.pdbx_strand_id
1 'polypeptide(L)'
;MSSAHETHDHGASHGSLKTYLIGFVLAVVLTVVPFMLAMNGYFTPGTTAAIVLGIAVVQILVHLVYFLHLDPKSEGGWNILALIFTVIILAIVLAGSIWVMHHLDTNMMPMYMSPEDVRNLP
;
A
#
# COMPACT_ATOMS: atom_id res chain seq x y z
N MET A 1 55.06 30.72 17.43
CA MET A 1 54.16 30.51 16.29
C MET A 1 52.92 29.81 16.85
N SER A 2 51.83 30.56 17.00
CA SER A 2 50.57 30.07 17.58
C SER A 2 49.86 29.19 16.55
N SER A 3 49.59 27.94 16.94
CA SER A 3 48.72 27.02 16.20
C SER A 3 47.47 26.84 17.05
N ALA A 4 46.37 27.48 16.67
CA ALA A 4 45.03 27.18 17.15
C ALA A 4 44.01 28.06 16.42
N HIS A 5 43.18 27.46 15.57
CA HIS A 5 41.72 27.39 15.77
C HIS A 5 41.12 26.70 14.55
N GLU A 6 41.10 25.38 14.57
CA GLU A 6 40.19 24.61 13.70
C GLU A 6 38.77 24.87 14.21
N THR A 7 37.99 25.57 13.40
CA THR A 7 36.56 25.74 13.61
C THR A 7 35.89 24.39 13.39
N HIS A 8 35.49 23.75 14.49
CA HIS A 8 34.57 22.62 14.50
C HIS A 8 33.21 23.07 13.95
N ASP A 9 33.00 22.87 12.65
CA ASP A 9 31.70 23.01 12.03
C ASP A 9 30.85 21.77 12.39
N HIS A 10 30.01 21.93 13.41
CA HIS A 10 29.08 20.92 13.89
C HIS A 10 27.91 20.73 12.90
N GLY A 11 28.17 20.12 11.76
CA GLY A 11 27.17 19.71 10.77
C GLY A 11 26.52 18.34 11.04
N ALA A 12 26.53 17.85 12.28
CA ALA A 12 26.01 16.55 12.67
C ALA A 12 24.54 16.66 13.14
N SER A 13 23.56 16.21 12.32
CA SER A 13 22.30 15.54 12.75
C SER A 13 21.11 15.60 11.77
N HIS A 14 21.19 16.25 10.61
CA HIS A 14 19.98 16.54 9.81
C HIS A 14 19.52 15.47 8.78
N GLY A 15 19.88 14.20 8.97
CA GLY A 15 19.41 13.10 8.11
C GLY A 15 17.96 12.67 8.40
N SER A 16 17.58 12.53 9.67
CA SER A 16 16.27 11.96 10.02
C SER A 16 15.14 12.97 9.84
N LEU A 17 15.25 14.19 10.39
CA LEU A 17 14.17 15.17 10.35
C LEU A 17 13.80 15.59 8.93
N LYS A 18 14.78 15.84 8.04
CA LYS A 18 14.50 16.17 6.64
C LYS A 18 13.82 15.01 5.90
N THR A 19 14.27 13.78 6.14
CA THR A 19 13.72 12.57 5.49
C THR A 19 12.28 12.30 5.95
N TYR A 20 12.01 12.42 7.25
CA TYR A 20 10.65 12.32 7.80
C TYR A 20 9.73 13.39 7.23
N LEU A 21 10.20 14.63 7.11
CA LEU A 21 9.40 15.76 6.61
C LEU A 21 9.08 15.61 5.11
N ILE A 22 10.04 15.12 4.32
CA ILE A 22 9.82 14.74 2.91
C ILE A 22 8.81 13.59 2.81
N GLY A 23 8.98 12.54 3.60
CA GLY A 23 8.06 11.40 3.62
C GLY A 23 6.64 11.80 4.01
N PHE A 24 6.52 12.70 4.98
CA PHE A 24 5.25 13.26 5.42
C PHE A 24 4.55 14.05 4.31
N VAL A 25 5.26 14.97 3.64
CA VAL A 25 4.69 15.73 2.53
C VAL A 25 4.26 14.81 1.38
N LEU A 26 5.09 13.82 1.02
CA LEU A 26 4.73 12.82 0.02
C LEU A 26 3.46 12.07 0.42
N ALA A 27 3.40 11.56 1.66
CA ALA A 27 2.25 10.81 2.16
C ALA A 27 0.96 11.63 2.16
N VAL A 28 1.03 12.93 2.49
CA VAL A 28 -0.11 13.84 2.45
C VAL A 28 -0.58 14.04 1.00
N VAL A 29 0.34 14.34 0.08
CA VAL A 29 0.00 14.55 -1.34
C VAL A 29 -0.63 13.28 -1.93
N LEU A 30 -0.03 12.12 -1.68
CA LEU A 30 -0.53 10.83 -2.15
C LEU A 30 -1.85 10.42 -1.51
N THR A 31 -2.27 11.05 -0.41
CA THR A 31 -3.60 10.82 0.19
C THR A 31 -4.64 11.79 -0.36
N VAL A 32 -4.27 13.07 -0.52
CA VAL A 32 -5.18 14.12 -1.01
C VAL A 32 -5.58 13.85 -2.46
N VAL A 33 -4.64 13.44 -3.32
CA VAL A 33 -4.92 13.18 -4.74
C VAL A 33 -5.99 12.11 -4.96
N PRO A 34 -5.90 10.90 -4.39
CA PRO A 34 -6.97 9.89 -4.44
C PRO A 34 -8.31 10.40 -3.92
N PHE A 35 -8.29 11.17 -2.81
CA PHE A 35 -9.50 11.66 -2.18
C PHE A 35 -10.24 12.66 -3.07
N MET A 36 -9.49 13.59 -3.68
CA MET A 36 -10.04 14.53 -4.66
C MET A 36 -10.56 13.81 -5.92
N LEU A 37 -9.83 12.78 -6.39
CA LEU A 37 -10.24 11.98 -7.54
C LEU A 37 -11.58 11.28 -7.29
N ALA A 38 -11.73 10.69 -6.10
CA ALA A 38 -12.96 9.99 -5.70
C ALA A 38 -14.14 10.96 -5.48
N MET A 39 -13.89 12.16 -4.95
CA MET A 39 -14.95 13.13 -4.65
C MET A 39 -15.47 13.86 -5.90
N ASN A 40 -14.57 14.20 -6.84
CA ASN A 40 -14.94 14.99 -8.02
C ASN A 40 -15.50 14.13 -9.17
N GLY A 41 -15.34 12.81 -9.13
CA GLY A 41 -15.96 11.89 -10.10
C GLY A 41 -15.46 12.05 -11.54
N TYR A 42 -14.18 12.43 -11.73
CA TYR A 42 -13.61 12.69 -13.07
C TYR A 42 -13.61 11.46 -14.01
N PHE A 43 -13.61 10.25 -13.46
CA PHE A 43 -13.59 8.99 -14.21
C PHE A 43 -14.70 8.05 -13.78
N THR A 44 -14.92 6.99 -14.57
CA THR A 44 -15.83 5.90 -14.17
C THR A 44 -15.42 5.31 -12.81
N PRO A 45 -16.36 4.78 -12.01
CA PRO A 45 -16.04 4.20 -10.70
C PRO A 45 -14.95 3.14 -10.76
N GLY A 46 -14.96 2.28 -11.79
CA GLY A 46 -13.94 1.25 -11.99
C GLY A 46 -12.55 1.81 -12.28
N THR A 47 -12.45 2.81 -13.16
CA THR A 47 -11.18 3.49 -13.46
C THR A 47 -10.64 4.24 -12.24
N THR A 48 -11.52 4.97 -11.53
CA THR A 48 -11.15 5.67 -10.29
C THR A 48 -10.63 4.69 -9.24
N ALA A 49 -11.31 3.55 -9.04
CA ALA A 49 -10.88 2.52 -8.11
C ALA A 49 -9.50 1.95 -8.47
N ALA A 50 -9.24 1.66 -9.75
CA ALA A 50 -7.95 1.16 -10.20
C ALA A 50 -6.80 2.16 -9.94
N ILE A 51 -7.04 3.46 -10.21
CA ILE A 51 -6.05 4.51 -9.96
C ILE A 51 -5.78 4.66 -8.45
N VAL A 52 -6.84 4.70 -7.64
CA VAL A 52 -6.73 4.80 -6.17
C VAL A 52 -5.96 3.60 -5.61
N LEU A 53 -6.24 2.39 -6.10
CA LEU A 53 -5.52 1.18 -5.70
C LEU A 53 -4.03 1.27 -6.04
N GLY A 54 -3.70 1.75 -7.25
CA GLY A 54 -2.31 1.98 -7.66
C GLY A 54 -1.59 2.97 -6.76
N ILE A 55 -2.24 4.11 -6.43
CA ILE A 55 -1.68 5.10 -5.51
C ILE A 55 -1.52 4.52 -4.10
N ALA A 56 -2.46 3.68 -3.64
CA ALA A 56 -2.36 3.02 -2.34
C ALA A 56 -1.12 2.11 -2.23
N VAL A 57 -0.74 1.41 -3.30
CA VAL A 57 0.51 0.63 -3.34
C VAL A 57 1.72 1.55 -3.20
N VAL A 58 1.76 2.67 -3.93
CA VAL A 58 2.86 3.65 -3.81
C VAL A 58 2.91 4.24 -2.39
N GLN A 59 1.76 4.49 -1.77
CA GLN A 59 1.67 5.01 -0.40
C GLN A 59 2.31 4.06 0.62
N ILE A 60 2.13 2.75 0.45
CA ILE A 60 2.79 1.73 1.28
C ILE A 60 4.30 1.82 1.12
N LEU A 61 4.81 1.95 -0.11
CA LEU A 61 6.26 2.07 -0.37
C LEU A 61 6.85 3.32 0.28
N VAL A 62 6.15 4.46 0.22
CA VAL A 62 6.57 5.69 0.90
C VAL A 62 6.67 5.47 2.40
N HIS A 63 5.72 4.77 3.02
CA HIS A 63 5.78 4.47 4.46
C HIS A 63 6.96 3.56 4.82
N LEU A 64 7.18 2.51 4.05
CA LEU A 64 8.28 1.58 4.27
C LEU A 64 9.65 2.27 4.16
N VAL A 65 9.82 3.16 3.18
CA VAL A 65 11.10 3.84 2.95
C VAL A 65 11.32 4.99 3.95
N TYR A 66 10.37 5.92 4.07
CA TYR A 66 10.61 7.17 4.81
C TYR A 66 10.30 7.09 6.31
N PHE A 67 9.37 6.22 6.73
CA PHE A 67 8.98 6.10 8.13
C PHE A 67 9.62 4.89 8.78
N LEU A 68 9.55 3.73 8.12
CA LEU A 68 10.16 2.51 8.65
C LEU A 68 11.67 2.44 8.42
N HIS A 69 12.25 3.40 7.68
CA HIS A 69 13.69 3.48 7.36
C HIS A 69 14.26 2.10 6.98
N LEU A 70 13.55 1.41 6.08
CA LEU A 70 13.97 0.09 5.62
C LEU A 70 15.25 0.24 4.80
N ASP A 71 16.39 0.01 5.45
CA ASP A 71 17.69 0.22 4.86
C ASP A 71 18.02 -0.93 3.89
N PRO A 72 18.24 -0.67 2.58
CA PRO A 72 18.63 -1.69 1.62
C PRO A 72 19.99 -2.34 1.90
N LYS A 73 20.77 -1.74 2.80
CA LYS A 73 22.05 -2.25 3.30
C LYS A 73 21.94 -2.98 4.65
N SER A 74 20.79 -2.94 5.32
CA SER A 74 20.59 -3.62 6.59
C SER A 74 20.79 -5.12 6.41
N GLU A 75 21.66 -5.70 7.22
CA GLU A 75 21.94 -7.15 7.23
C GLU A 75 22.23 -7.71 5.83
N GLY A 76 23.00 -7.02 4.98
CA GLY A 76 23.35 -7.54 3.65
C GLY A 76 22.17 -7.80 2.70
N GLY A 77 21.02 -7.18 2.94
CA GLY A 77 19.81 -7.31 2.12
C GLY A 77 18.80 -8.36 2.60
N TRP A 78 19.06 -9.05 3.73
CA TRP A 78 18.12 -10.04 4.29
C TRP A 78 16.75 -9.42 4.63
N ASN A 79 16.71 -8.18 5.13
CA ASN A 79 15.45 -7.47 5.39
C ASN A 79 14.65 -7.17 4.12
N ILE A 80 15.31 -6.81 3.02
CA ILE A 80 14.61 -6.62 1.73
C ILE A 80 14.07 -7.94 1.20
N LEU A 81 14.86 -9.02 1.31
CA LEU A 81 14.40 -10.34 0.89
C LEU A 81 13.18 -10.79 1.69
N ALA A 82 13.21 -10.61 3.01
CA ALA A 82 12.07 -10.87 3.89
C ALA A 82 10.84 -10.03 3.51
N LEU A 83 11.02 -8.73 3.23
CA LEU A 83 9.94 -7.85 2.79
C LEU A 83 9.31 -8.33 1.48
N ILE A 84 10.11 -8.62 0.46
CA ILE A 84 9.62 -9.09 -0.85
C ILE A 84 8.85 -10.41 -0.66
N PHE A 85 9.38 -11.32 0.15
CA PHE A 85 8.70 -12.57 0.47
C PHE A 85 7.34 -12.33 1.15
N THR A 86 7.28 -11.43 2.13
CA THR A 86 6.01 -11.04 2.77
C THR A 86 5.03 -10.43 1.77
N VAL A 87 5.47 -9.55 0.87
CA VAL A 87 4.63 -8.93 -0.17
C VAL A 87 4.07 -9.99 -1.12
N ILE A 88 4.89 -10.96 -1.55
CA ILE A 88 4.46 -12.06 -2.41
C ILE A 88 3.39 -12.90 -1.70
N ILE A 89 3.63 -13.30 -0.44
CA ILE A 89 2.64 -14.05 0.35
C ILE A 89 1.34 -13.26 0.46
N LEU A 90 1.42 -11.97 0.77
CA LEU A 90 0.26 -11.11 0.91
C LEU A 90 -0.52 -11.01 -0.41
N ALA A 91 0.16 -10.86 -1.54
CA ALA A 91 -0.46 -10.86 -2.87
C ALA A 91 -1.18 -12.18 -3.17
N ILE A 92 -0.54 -13.32 -2.87
CA ILE A 92 -1.14 -14.66 -3.06
C ILE A 92 -2.37 -14.84 -2.16
N VAL A 93 -2.28 -14.45 -0.88
CA VAL A 93 -3.39 -14.61 0.07
C VAL A 93 -4.56 -13.70 -0.30
N LEU A 94 -4.31 -12.45 -0.69
CA LEU A 94 -5.37 -11.53 -1.11
C LEU A 94 -6.01 -11.97 -2.44
N ALA A 95 -5.21 -12.27 -3.46
CA ALA A 95 -5.74 -12.73 -4.74
C ALA A 95 -6.47 -14.08 -4.59
N GLY A 96 -5.88 -15.01 -3.82
CA GLY A 96 -6.46 -16.31 -3.52
C GLY A 96 -7.77 -16.19 -2.74
N SER A 97 -7.85 -15.36 -1.71
CA SER A 97 -9.08 -15.17 -0.92
C SER A 97 -10.22 -14.55 -1.73
N ILE A 98 -9.93 -13.52 -2.54
CA ILE A 98 -10.91 -12.93 -3.45
C ILE A 98 -11.37 -13.97 -4.48
N TRP A 99 -10.44 -14.71 -5.10
CA TRP A 99 -10.77 -15.75 -6.07
C TRP A 99 -11.61 -16.87 -5.46
N VAL A 100 -11.23 -17.40 -4.30
CA VAL A 100 -11.96 -18.45 -3.60
C VAL A 100 -13.37 -17.99 -3.26
N MET A 101 -13.54 -16.78 -2.72
CA MET A 101 -14.88 -16.25 -2.39
C MET A 101 -15.74 -16.10 -3.64
N HIS A 102 -15.22 -15.53 -4.73
CA HIS A 102 -15.96 -15.44 -5.99
C HIS A 102 -16.32 -16.81 -6.59
N HIS A 103 -15.38 -17.76 -6.51
CA HIS A 103 -15.59 -19.11 -7.02
C HIS A 103 -16.63 -19.87 -6.20
N LEU A 104 -16.57 -19.77 -4.87
CA LEU A 104 -17.56 -20.37 -3.99
C LEU A 104 -18.93 -19.72 -4.18
N ASP A 105 -19.02 -18.39 -4.28
CA ASP A 105 -20.28 -17.70 -4.55
C ASP A 105 -20.91 -18.23 -5.85
N THR A 106 -20.15 -18.24 -6.94
CA THR A 106 -20.62 -18.73 -8.26
C THR A 106 -21.05 -20.20 -8.24
N ASN A 107 -20.33 -21.06 -7.51
CA ASN A 107 -20.58 -22.51 -7.49
C ASN A 107 -21.54 -22.97 -6.39
N MET A 108 -21.79 -22.13 -5.39
CA MET A 108 -22.71 -22.40 -4.29
C MET A 108 -23.99 -21.59 -4.37
N MET A 109 -24.20 -20.75 -5.39
CA MET A 109 -25.52 -20.17 -5.68
C MET A 109 -26.51 -21.34 -5.81
N PRO A 110 -27.36 -21.60 -4.81
CA PRO A 110 -28.35 -22.64 -4.92
C PRO A 110 -29.26 -22.25 -6.09
N MET A 111 -29.68 -23.24 -6.89
CA MET A 111 -30.89 -23.10 -7.70
C MET A 111 -31.93 -22.45 -6.79
N TYR A 112 -32.24 -21.17 -7.03
CA TYR A 112 -33.35 -20.51 -6.38
C TYR A 112 -34.58 -21.24 -6.93
N MET A 113 -34.99 -22.29 -6.22
CA MET A 113 -36.29 -22.89 -6.41
C MET A 113 -37.26 -21.74 -6.21
N SER A 114 -37.84 -21.26 -7.31
CA SER A 114 -38.68 -20.09 -7.23
C SER A 114 -39.94 -20.46 -6.43
N PRO A 115 -40.61 -19.50 -5.77
CA PRO A 115 -41.81 -19.78 -4.98
C PRO A 115 -42.92 -20.53 -5.75
N GLU A 116 -42.90 -20.49 -7.10
CA GLU A 116 -43.80 -21.28 -7.94
C GLU A 116 -43.41 -22.76 -8.07
N ASP A 117 -42.12 -23.11 -8.04
CA ASP A 117 -41.65 -24.51 -8.14
C ASP A 117 -41.94 -25.31 -6.85
N VAL A 118 -41.86 -24.68 -5.67
CA VAL A 118 -42.23 -25.30 -4.38
C VAL A 118 -43.74 -25.48 -4.21
N ARG A 119 -44.56 -24.69 -4.91
CA ARG A 119 -46.04 -24.76 -4.83
C ARG A 119 -46.63 -25.88 -5.69
N ASN A 120 -45.88 -26.37 -6.69
CA ASN A 120 -46.29 -27.45 -7.59
C ASN A 120 -45.64 -28.81 -7.27
N LEU A 121 -45.16 -29.01 -6.04
CA LEU A 121 -44.75 -30.33 -5.56
C LEU A 121 -45.98 -31.25 -5.44
N PRO A 122 -45.92 -32.51 -5.93
CA PRO A 122 -47.05 -33.44 -5.91
C PRO A 122 -47.47 -33.89 -4.50
#